data_AF-A0A4Y2LHN0-F1
#
_entry.id   AF-A0A4Y2LHN0-F1
#
_cell.length_a   1.000
_cell.length_b   1.000
_cell.length_c   1.000
_cell.angle_alpha   90.00
_cell.angle_beta   90.00
_cell.angle_gamma   90.00
#
_symmetry.space_group_name_H-M   'P 1'
#
loop_
_entity.id
_entity.type
_entity.pdbx_description
1 polymer ?
#
loop_
_entity_poly.entity_id
_entity_poly.type
_entity_poly.pdbx_seq_one_letter_code
_entity_poly.pdbx_strand_id
1 'polypeptide(L)'
;MGKAADLSEFDRGHIVMAQRLGTSITETAQLVGCSRSAVLSIHAKWINDGDTSSRRQGVVYPCVIKEKGHQRLSRLLKQNRRLTVAQLTAQYNAGPSASVSEHTV
;
A
#
# COMPACT_ATOMS: atom_id res chain seq x y z
N MET A 1 -3.25 2.89 -22.26
CA MET A 1 -2.20 2.16 -21.52
C MET A 1 -2.91 1.27 -20.50
N GLY A 2 -3.08 -0.01 -20.84
CA GLY A 2 -3.92 -0.93 -20.08
C GLY A 2 -3.36 -1.12 -18.67
N LYS A 3 -4.18 -0.84 -17.67
CA LYS A 3 -3.96 -1.29 -16.29
C LYS A 3 -3.67 -2.79 -16.38
N ALA A 4 -2.65 -3.28 -15.67
CA ALA A 4 -2.55 -4.70 -15.41
C ALA A 4 -3.90 -5.10 -14.80
N ALA A 5 -4.80 -5.68 -15.60
CA ALA A 5 -5.87 -6.47 -15.04
C ALA A 5 -5.15 -7.42 -14.10
N ASP A 6 -5.45 -7.32 -12.81
CA ASP A 6 -4.76 -8.10 -11.79
C ASP A 6 -4.98 -9.56 -12.15
N LEU A 7 -3.98 -10.14 -12.83
CA LEU A 7 -3.91 -11.57 -13.09
C LEU A 7 -4.16 -12.26 -11.76
N SER A 8 -5.02 -13.29 -11.79
CA SER A 8 -5.35 -14.00 -10.57
C SER A 8 -4.09 -14.58 -9.94
N GLU A 9 -4.11 -14.79 -8.62
CA GLU A 9 -2.98 -15.47 -7.95
C GLU A 9 -2.70 -16.84 -8.57
N PHE A 10 -3.73 -17.51 -9.08
CA PHE A 10 -3.60 -18.75 -9.83
C PHE A 10 -2.83 -18.56 -11.15
N ASP A 11 -3.21 -17.58 -11.97
CA ASP A 11 -2.52 -17.27 -13.24
C ASP A 11 -1.06 -16.87 -13.01
N ARG A 12 -0.80 -16.08 -11.96
CA ARG A 12 0.55 -15.69 -11.53
C ARG A 12 1.37 -16.90 -11.08
N GLY A 13 0.75 -17.80 -10.32
CA GLY A 13 1.34 -19.07 -9.92
C GLY A 13 1.71 -19.92 -11.13
N HIS A 14 0.82 -20.05 -12.11
CA HIS A 14 1.10 -20.75 -13.36
C HIS A 14 2.27 -20.13 -14.14
N ILE A 15 2.35 -18.79 -14.23
CA ILE A 15 3.48 -18.11 -14.87
C ILE A 15 4.81 -18.49 -14.19
N VAL A 16 4.87 -18.47 -12.86
CA VAL A 16 6.10 -18.81 -12.14
C VAL A 16 6.45 -20.29 -12.28
N MET A 17 5.47 -21.18 -12.21
CA MET A 17 5.68 -22.61 -12.42
C MET A 17 6.20 -22.91 -13.83
N ALA A 18 5.61 -22.30 -14.86
CA ALA A 18 6.03 -22.45 -16.24
C ALA A 18 7.49 -21.99 -16.45
N GLN A 19 7.87 -20.85 -15.88
CA GLN A 19 9.25 -20.34 -15.95
C GLN A 19 10.25 -21.22 -15.18
N ARG A 20 9.85 -21.78 -14.02
CA ARG A 20 10.68 -22.75 -13.28
C ARG A 20 10.91 -24.05 -14.05
N LEU A 21 9.96 -24.45 -14.88
CA LEU A 21 10.05 -25.61 -15.75
C LEU A 21 10.80 -25.32 -17.07
N GLY A 22 11.31 -24.11 -17.26
CA GLY A 22 12.09 -23.72 -18.44
C GLY A 22 11.26 -23.50 -19.71
N THR A 23 9.94 -23.32 -19.59
CA THR A 23 9.09 -22.99 -20.75
C THR A 23 9.33 -21.55 -21.24
N SER A 24 9.14 -21.33 -22.54
CA SER A 24 9.41 -20.01 -23.12
C SER A 24 8.37 -18.97 -22.67
N ILE A 25 8.80 -17.70 -22.64
CA ILE A 25 7.93 -16.57 -22.29
C ILE A 25 6.72 -16.48 -23.23
N THR A 26 6.92 -16.78 -24.52
CA THR A 26 5.85 -16.73 -25.52
C THR A 26 4.81 -17.81 -25.29
N GLU A 27 5.23 -19.05 -25.01
CA GLU A 27 4.31 -20.15 -24.70
C GLU A 27 3.54 -19.89 -23.41
N THR A 28 4.22 -19.38 -22.37
CA THR A 28 3.56 -19.01 -21.10
C THR A 28 2.51 -17.92 -21.30
N ALA A 29 2.85 -16.90 -22.10
CA ALA A 29 1.94 -15.81 -22.43
C ALA A 29 0.69 -16.29 -23.18
N GLN A 30 0.85 -17.23 -24.12
CA GLN A 30 -0.26 -17.84 -24.84
C GLN A 30 -1.12 -18.72 -23.94
N LEU A 31 -0.51 -19.54 -23.09
CA LEU A 31 -1.21 -20.44 -22.16
C LEU A 31 -2.10 -19.68 -21.18
N VAL A 32 -1.59 -18.59 -20.63
CA VAL A 32 -2.29 -17.75 -19.63
C VAL A 32 -3.18 -16.69 -20.30
N GLY A 33 -3.05 -16.50 -21.61
CA GLY A 33 -3.78 -15.47 -22.35
C GLY A 33 -3.38 -14.04 -21.95
N CYS A 34 -2.11 -13.83 -21.61
CA CYS A 34 -1.59 -12.53 -21.15
C CYS A 34 -0.44 -12.01 -22.03
N SER A 35 -0.04 -10.75 -21.81
CA SER A 35 1.09 -10.17 -22.56
C SER A 35 2.44 -10.76 -22.12
N ARG A 36 3.38 -10.89 -23.06
CA ARG A 36 4.78 -11.27 -22.76
C ARG A 36 5.43 -10.35 -21.70
N SER A 37 5.08 -9.05 -21.70
CA SER A 37 5.52 -8.09 -20.69
C SER A 37 4.97 -8.38 -19.29
N ALA A 38 3.76 -8.91 -19.18
CA ALA A 38 3.18 -9.30 -17.88
C ALA A 38 3.91 -10.52 -17.31
N VAL A 39 4.20 -11.52 -18.14
CA VAL A 39 5.03 -12.69 -17.78
C VAL A 39 6.39 -12.25 -17.26
N LEU A 40 7.09 -11.38 -17.99
CA LEU A 40 8.39 -10.83 -17.58
C LEU A 40 8.31 -10.05 -16.26
N SER A 41 7.29 -9.21 -16.08
CA SER A 41 7.13 -8.42 -14.87
C SER A 41 6.86 -9.29 -13.63
N ILE A 42 6.06 -10.35 -13.78
CA ILE A 42 5.77 -11.31 -12.70
C ILE A 42 7.01 -12.14 -12.37
N HIS A 43 7.72 -12.62 -13.39
CA HIS A 43 8.94 -13.39 -13.18
C HIS A 43 10.04 -12.56 -12.48
N ALA A 44 10.22 -11.30 -12.90
CA ALA A 44 11.16 -10.40 -12.25
C ALA A 44 10.77 -10.10 -10.79
N LYS A 45 9.48 -9.85 -10.51
CA LYS A 45 9.00 -9.70 -9.13
C LYS A 45 9.25 -10.93 -8.29
N TRP A 46 8.99 -12.13 -8.83
CA TRP A 46 9.25 -13.38 -8.11
C TRP A 46 10.74 -13.57 -7.78
N ILE A 47 11.66 -13.21 -8.69
CA ILE A 47 13.11 -13.28 -8.43
C ILE A 47 13.52 -12.31 -7.32
N ASN A 48 12.96 -11.10 -7.29
CA ASN A 48 13.36 -10.06 -6.34
C ASN A 48 12.70 -10.23 -4.97
N ASP A 49 11.40 -10.50 -4.94
CA ASP A 49 10.58 -10.46 -3.73
C ASP A 49 10.28 -11.86 -3.18
N GLY A 50 10.51 -12.92 -3.98
CA GLY A 50 10.15 -14.30 -3.63
C GLY A 50 8.65 -14.59 -3.65
N ASP A 51 7.81 -13.58 -3.89
CA ASP A 51 6.35 -13.67 -3.89
C ASP A 51 5.77 -13.42 -5.29
N THR A 52 4.66 -14.10 -5.56
CA THR A 52 3.84 -13.93 -6.77
C THR A 52 2.60 -13.08 -6.51
N SER A 53 2.29 -12.76 -5.24
CA SER A 53 1.12 -11.99 -4.86
C SER A 53 1.12 -10.61 -5.53
N SER A 54 -0.08 -10.15 -5.88
CA SER A 54 -0.32 -8.77 -6.28
C SER A 54 -0.48 -7.84 -5.07
N ARG A 55 -0.59 -8.37 -3.84
CA ARG A 55 -0.74 -7.57 -2.63
C ARG A 55 0.46 -6.64 -2.49
N ARG A 56 0.19 -5.34 -2.59
CA ARG A 56 1.13 -4.33 -2.12
C ARG A 56 1.29 -4.56 -0.62
N GLN A 57 2.51 -4.89 -0.16
CA GLN A 57 2.85 -4.77 1.27
C GLN A 57 2.36 -3.39 1.69
N GLY A 58 1.42 -3.36 2.64
CA GLY A 58 0.76 -2.13 3.04
C GLY A 58 1.81 -1.07 3.30
N VAL A 59 1.80 -0.01 2.48
CA VAL A 59 2.59 1.18 2.73
C VAL A 59 2.07 1.72 4.05
N VAL A 60 2.79 1.44 5.14
CA VAL A 60 2.53 2.07 6.42
C VAL A 60 2.93 3.52 6.21
N TYR A 61 1.94 4.35 5.87
CA TYR A 61 2.13 5.79 5.86
C TYR A 61 2.73 6.17 7.22
N PRO A 62 3.83 6.95 7.26
CA PRO A 62 4.32 7.50 8.50
C PRO A 62 3.24 8.39 9.11
N CYS A 63 2.42 7.86 10.01
CA CYS A 63 1.43 8.64 10.72
C CYS A 63 2.15 9.62 11.63
N VAL A 64 2.06 10.91 11.30
CA VAL A 64 2.56 12.03 12.12
C VAL A 64 1.96 11.96 13.52
N ILE A 65 0.71 11.50 13.62
CA ILE A 65 0.01 11.25 14.87
C ILE A 65 0.11 9.76 15.20
N LYS A 66 0.88 9.41 16.24
CA LYS A 66 0.87 8.05 16.79
C LYS A 66 -0.45 7.77 17.51
N GLU A 67 -0.73 6.50 17.81
CA GLU A 67 -1.96 6.06 18.51
C GLU A 67 -2.30 6.88 19.77
N LYS A 68 -1.28 7.21 20.58
CA LYS A 68 -1.46 8.07 21.78
C LYS A 68 -1.90 9.50 21.44
N GLY A 69 -1.44 10.01 20.30
CA GLY A 69 -1.86 11.30 19.75
C GLY A 69 -3.32 11.28 19.32
N HIS A 70 -3.77 10.20 18.66
CA HIS A 70 -5.18 10.01 18.29
C HIS A 70 -6.11 9.99 19.51
N GLN A 71 -5.72 9.29 20.59
CA GLN A 71 -6.49 9.28 21.84
C GLN A 71 -6.55 10.66 22.51
N ARG A 72 -5.45 11.41 22.51
CA ARG A 72 -5.41 12.78 23.05
C ARG A 72 -6.29 13.72 22.22
N LEU A 73 -6.19 13.66 20.89
CA LEU A 73 -6.98 14.50 20.00
C LEU A 73 -8.48 14.20 20.13
N SER A 74 -8.83 12.90 20.22
CA SER A 74 -10.21 12.47 20.46
C SER A 74 -10.79 13.00 21.77
N ARG A 75 -9.99 13.08 22.84
CA ARG A 75 -10.42 13.67 24.12
C ARG A 75 -10.62 15.18 24.00
N LEU A 76 -9.70 15.89 23.32
CA LEU A 76 -9.79 17.34 23.11
C LEU A 76 -11.02 17.72 22.29
N LEU A 77 -11.31 16.98 21.20
CA LEU A 77 -12.51 17.19 20.38
C LEU A 77 -13.80 16.95 21.18
N LYS A 78 -13.83 15.94 22.05
CA LYS A 78 -14.99 15.66 22.91
C LYS A 78 -15.24 16.74 23.96
N GLN A 79 -14.18 17.29 24.55
CA GLN A 79 -14.28 18.34 25.58
C GLN A 79 -14.62 19.71 24.98
N ASN A 80 -14.20 19.98 23.74
CA ASN A 80 -14.25 21.31 23.13
C ASN A 80 -15.08 21.33 21.83
N ARG A 81 -16.35 20.93 21.91
CA ARG A 81 -17.27 20.85 20.74
C ARG A 81 -17.50 22.19 20.01
N ARG A 82 -17.13 23.32 20.62
CA ARG A 82 -17.36 24.68 20.10
C ARG A 82 -16.08 25.39 19.61
N LEU A 83 -14.92 24.76 19.74
CA LEU A 83 -13.65 25.39 19.34
C LEU A 83 -13.37 25.18 17.85
N THR A 84 -12.66 26.14 17.27
CA THR A 84 -12.23 26.10 15.86
C THR A 84 -11.00 25.21 15.72
N VAL A 85 -10.80 24.60 14.54
CA VAL A 85 -9.66 23.70 14.25
C VAL A 85 -8.31 24.35 14.56
N ALA A 86 -8.13 25.64 14.25
CA ALA A 86 -6.92 26.39 14.58
C ALA A 86 -6.64 26.45 16.10
N GLN A 87 -7.68 26.65 16.91
CA GLN A 87 -7.57 26.71 18.38
C GLN A 87 -7.26 25.32 18.98
N LEU A 88 -7.88 24.27 18.42
CA LEU A 88 -7.61 22.88 18.79
C LEU A 88 -6.18 22.46 18.45
N THR A 89 -5.68 22.89 17.29
CA THR A 89 -4.32 22.61 16.83
C THR A 89 -3.29 23.29 17.74
N ALA A 90 -3.51 24.57 18.09
CA ALA A 90 -2.67 25.28 19.05
C ALA A 90 -2.66 24.60 20.44
N GLN A 91 -3.83 24.17 20.93
CA GLN A 91 -3.96 23.47 22.21
C GLN A 91 -3.32 22.07 22.19
N TYR A 92 -3.42 21.36 21.07
CA TYR A 92 -2.80 20.05 20.87
C TYR A 92 -1.27 20.16 20.83
N ASN A 93 -0.75 21.18 20.13
CA ASN A 93 0.68 21.45 19.96
C ASN A 93 1.34 22.07 21.21
N ALA A 94 0.58 22.53 22.21
CA ALA A 94 1.10 23.07 23.47
C ALA A 94 1.75 22.03 24.41
N GLY A 95 1.98 20.79 23.95
CA GLY A 95 2.53 19.71 24.79
C GLY A 95 3.56 18.78 24.13
N PRO A 96 3.40 18.29 22.88
CA PRO A 96 4.34 17.37 22.26
C PRO A 96 5.49 18.10 21.54
N SER A 97 6.64 17.42 21.40
CA SER A 97 7.82 17.91 20.67
C SER A 97 7.65 17.99 19.15
N ALA A 98 6.54 17.46 18.62
CA ALA A 98 6.20 17.48 17.19
C ALA A 98 4.89 18.24 17.00
N SER A 99 4.92 19.28 16.16
CA SER A 99 3.74 20.06 15.79
C SER A 99 2.93 19.34 14.70
N VAL A 100 1.61 19.38 14.84
CA VAL A 100 0.65 18.89 13.86
C VAL A 100 0.03 20.07 13.14
N SER A 101 -0.15 19.95 11.82
CA SER A 101 -0.82 20.97 10.99
C SER A 101 -2.34 20.89 11.14
N GLU A 102 -3.04 22.01 10.94
CA GLU A 102 -4.50 22.08 10.98
C GLU A 102 -5.17 21.11 10.00
N HIS A 103 -4.52 20.83 8.87
CA HIS A 103 -5.03 19.88 7.85
C HIS A 103 -4.93 18.41 8.29
N THR A 104 -4.26 18.11 9.40
CA THR A 104 -4.06 16.76 9.94
C THR A 104 -4.92 16.51 11.20
N VAL A 105 -5.50 17.57 11.78
CA VAL A 105 -6.38 17.54 12.96
C VAL A 105 -7.84 17.38 12.54
#